data_AF-A0A0R2R5T5-F1
#
_entry.id   AF-A0A0R2R5T5-F1
#
_cell.length_a   1.000
_cell.length_b   1.000
_cell.length_c   1.000
_cell.angle_alpha   90.00
_cell.angle_beta   90.00
_cell.angle_gamma   90.00
#
_symmetry.space_group_name_H-M   'P 1'
#
loop_
_entity.id
_entity.type
_entity.pdbx_description
1 polymer ?
#
loop_
_entity_poly.entity_id
_entity_poly.type
_entity_poly.pdbx_seq_one_letter_code
_entity_poly.pdbx_strand_id
1 'polypeptide(L)'
;MILIDTSAWIEFLRNPLSPYFVEVTKLLGNKSAICDPIKMEILAGARDEHHLLTLKRLLSRPKRIETIAVDYENAAEIYRAGRKIGLTVRSHIDCLIAAVAIRIDAPVLHADHDFDMISKITNIKQHQLLT
;
A
#
# COMPACT_ATOMS: atom_id res chain seq x y z
N MET A 1 -8.17 0.63 -10.87
CA MET A 1 -7.97 1.18 -9.52
C MET A 1 -6.60 0.69 -9.05
N ILE A 2 -5.82 1.52 -8.37
CA ILE A 2 -4.46 1.23 -7.91
C ILE A 2 -4.41 1.51 -6.41
N LEU A 3 -4.00 0.52 -5.63
CA LEU A 3 -3.82 0.65 -4.19
C LEU A 3 -2.44 1.29 -3.95
N ILE A 4 -2.40 2.47 -3.35
CA ILE A 4 -1.14 3.18 -3.10
C ILE A 4 -0.68 2.83 -1.69
N ASP A 5 0.41 2.09 -1.59
CA ASP A 5 1.01 1.66 -0.34
C ASP A 5 1.62 2.82 0.47
N THR A 6 1.77 2.63 1.78
CA THR A 6 2.40 3.59 2.70
C THR A 6 3.79 4.02 2.22
N SER A 7 4.62 3.10 1.73
CA SER A 7 5.96 3.42 1.22
C SER A 7 5.92 4.42 0.05
N ALA A 8 4.98 4.28 -0.89
CA ALA A 8 4.78 5.21 -2.00
C ALA A 8 4.21 6.55 -1.53
N TRP A 9 3.31 6.55 -0.54
CA TRP A 9 2.82 7.79 0.09
C TRP A 9 3.94 8.57 0.77
N ILE A 10 4.85 7.89 1.47
CA ILE A 10 6.00 8.52 2.11
C ILE A 10 6.88 9.20 1.07
N GLU A 11 7.19 8.53 -0.04
CA GLU A 11 7.99 9.14 -1.12
C GLU A 11 7.28 10.34 -1.76
N PHE A 12 5.97 10.24 -2.02
CA PHE A 12 5.15 11.35 -2.50
C PHE A 12 5.20 12.57 -1.55
N LEU A 13 5.10 12.34 -0.23
CA LEU A 13 5.09 13.42 0.76
C LEU A 13 6.48 14.03 1.00
N ARG A 14 7.54 13.24 0.80
CA ARG A 14 8.92 13.63 1.13
C ARG A 14 9.58 14.45 0.02
N ASN A 15 9.41 14.05 -1.24
CA ASN A 15 10.19 14.59 -2.35
C ASN A 15 9.32 14.91 -3.58
N PRO A 16 9.07 16.20 -3.88
CA PRO A 16 8.31 16.62 -5.06
C PRO A 16 8.96 16.26 -6.41
N LEU A 17 10.24 15.88 -6.41
CA LEU A 17 10.97 15.45 -7.60
C LEU A 17 11.02 13.93 -7.76
N SER A 18 10.44 13.16 -6.83
CA SER A 18 10.40 11.71 -6.94
C SER A 18 9.42 11.26 -8.05
N PRO A 19 9.68 10.14 -8.73
CA PRO A 19 8.71 9.54 -9.64
C PRO A 19 7.36 9.25 -8.97
N TYR A 20 7.38 8.94 -7.67
CA TYR A 20 6.17 8.74 -6.85
C TYR A 20 5.35 10.02 -6.74
N PHE A 21 5.99 11.20 -6.66
CA PHE A 21 5.27 12.47 -6.65
C PHE A 21 4.39 12.63 -7.90
N VAL A 22 5.00 12.37 -9.07
CA VAL A 22 4.33 12.47 -10.37
C VAL A 22 3.20 11.44 -10.48
N GLU A 23 3.49 10.17 -10.19
CA GLU A 23 2.52 9.10 -10.39
C GLU A 23 1.35 9.20 -9.40
N VAL A 24 1.59 9.46 -8.10
CA VAL A 24 0.50 9.65 -7.13
C VAL A 24 -0.36 10.86 -7.47
N THR A 25 0.24 11.98 -7.90
CA THR A 25 -0.51 13.16 -8.36
C THR A 25 -1.47 12.83 -9.50
N LYS A 26 -1.02 12.03 -10.47
CA LYS A 26 -1.85 11.54 -11.58
C LYS A 26 -2.95 10.59 -11.12
N LEU A 27 -2.67 9.69 -10.17
CA LEU A 27 -3.63 8.69 -9.69
C LEU A 27 -4.73 9.27 -8.79
N LEU A 28 -4.43 10.36 -8.08
CA LEU A 28 -5.38 11.12 -7.26
C LEU A 28 -6.58 11.68 -8.04
N GLY A 29 -6.52 11.68 -9.39
CA GLY A 29 -7.57 12.19 -10.25
C GLY A 29 -8.78 11.28 -10.49
N ASN A 30 -8.65 9.95 -10.39
CA ASN A 30 -9.79 9.00 -10.42
C ASN A 30 -9.45 7.50 -10.29
N LYS A 31 -8.20 7.12 -9.99
CA LYS A 31 -7.80 5.71 -10.01
C LYS A 31 -7.15 5.21 -8.72
N SER A 32 -6.94 6.07 -7.73
CA SER A 32 -6.27 5.70 -6.47
C SER A 32 -7.21 5.10 -5.42
N ALA A 33 -6.68 4.18 -4.63
CA ALA A 33 -7.30 3.61 -3.46
C ALA A 33 -6.30 3.50 -2.30
N ILE A 34 -6.82 3.45 -1.09
CA ILE A 34 -6.09 3.10 0.14
C ILE A 34 -6.93 2.12 0.96
N CYS A 35 -6.29 1.29 1.77
CA CYS A 35 -6.98 0.42 2.73
C CYS A 35 -6.73 0.87 4.18
N ASP A 36 -7.44 0.26 5.12
CA ASP A 36 -7.39 0.66 6.53
C ASP A 36 -5.98 0.61 7.14
N PRO A 37 -5.14 -0.43 6.91
CA PRO A 37 -3.75 -0.44 7.36
C PRO A 37 -2.92 0.73 6.82
N ILE A 38 -3.00 1.01 5.52
CA ILE A 38 -2.28 2.15 4.90
C ILE A 38 -2.72 3.47 5.54
N LYS A 39 -4.03 3.66 5.72
CA LYS A 39 -4.56 4.86 6.38
C LYS A 39 -4.04 4.98 7.81
N MET A 40 -4.01 3.88 8.56
CA MET A 40 -3.49 3.84 9.93
C MET A 40 -2.02 4.26 9.96
N GLU A 41 -1.17 3.66 9.14
CA GLU A 41 0.27 3.94 9.12
C GLU A 41 0.58 5.40 8.78
N ILE A 42 -0.07 5.94 7.75
CA ILE A 42 0.14 7.34 7.34
C ILE A 42 -0.30 8.30 8.44
N LEU A 43 -1.46 8.08 9.07
CA LEU A 43 -1.95 8.94 10.14
C LEU A 43 -1.09 8.82 11.42
N ALA A 44 -0.57 7.63 11.72
CA ALA A 44 0.35 7.41 12.83
C ALA A 44 1.70 8.13 12.62
N GLY A 45 2.09 8.39 11.37
CA GLY A 45 3.26 9.19 11.01
C GLY A 45 3.08 10.71 11.14
N ALA A 46 1.92 11.20 11.59
CA ALA A 46 1.70 12.62 11.83
C ALA A 46 2.65 13.15 12.93
N ARG A 47 3.15 14.39 12.76
CA ARG A 47 4.13 15.00 13.68
C ARG A 47 3.48 15.87 14.75
N ASP A 48 2.28 16.33 14.45
CA ASP A 48 1.44 17.20 15.27
C ASP A 48 0.00 17.15 14.71
N GLU A 49 -0.94 17.79 15.42
CA GLU A 49 -2.36 17.78 15.05
C GLU A 49 -2.62 18.49 13.71
N HIS A 50 -1.88 19.55 13.38
CA HIS A 50 -2.05 20.24 12.10
C HIS A 50 -1.62 19.36 10.92
N HIS A 51 -0.52 18.63 11.07
CA HIS A 51 -0.06 17.64 10.11
C HIS A 51 -1.10 16.50 9.98
N LEU A 52 -1.65 16.02 11.09
CA LEU A 52 -2.70 14.99 11.10
C LEU A 52 -3.93 15.42 10.29
N LEU A 53 -4.43 16.64 10.50
CA LEU A 53 -5.56 17.18 9.75
C LEU A 53 -5.24 17.31 8.25
N THR A 54 -4.02 17.72 7.92
CA THR A 54 -3.55 17.79 6.53
C THR A 54 -3.56 16.41 5.87
N LEU A 55 -3.05 15.38 6.56
CA LEU A 55 -3.05 14.00 6.07
C LEU A 55 -4.47 13.44 5.94
N LYS A 56 -5.36 13.67 6.91
CA LYS A 56 -6.77 13.26 6.83
C LYS A 56 -7.45 13.83 5.58
N ARG A 57 -7.23 15.11 5.25
CA ARG A 57 -7.76 15.75 4.04
C ARG A 57 -7.14 15.19 2.76
N LEU A 58 -5.86 14.86 2.76
CA LEU A 58 -5.21 14.22 1.62
C LEU A 58 -5.77 12.82 1.37
N LEU A 59 -5.89 12.01 2.42
CA LEU A 59 -6.38 10.63 2.37
C LEU A 59 -7.89 10.49 2.16
N SER A 60 -8.65 11.60 2.14
CA SER A 60 -10.06 11.58 1.75
C SER A 60 -10.28 11.57 0.23
N ARG A 61 -9.21 11.76 -0.55
CA ARG A 61 -9.24 11.77 -2.03
C ARG A 61 -9.26 10.38 -2.66
N PRO A 62 -8.41 9.41 -2.27
CA PRO A 62 -8.49 8.05 -2.80
C PRO A 62 -9.74 7.31 -2.31
N LYS A 63 -10.17 6.29 -3.05
CA LYS A 63 -11.22 5.38 -2.59
C LYS A 63 -10.75 4.59 -1.38
N ARG A 64 -11.54 4.57 -0.30
CA ARG A 64 -11.28 3.71 0.86
C ARG A 64 -11.74 2.28 0.59
N ILE A 65 -10.88 1.32 0.88
CA ILE A 65 -11.17 -0.11 0.85
C ILE A 65 -11.08 -0.62 2.29
N GLU A 66 -12.18 -1.16 2.80
CA GLU A 66 -12.21 -1.73 4.14
C GLU A 66 -11.53 -3.10 4.16
N THR A 67 -10.83 -3.39 5.25
CA THR A 67 -10.39 -4.75 5.54
C THR A 67 -11.58 -5.58 6.02
N ILE A 68 -11.59 -6.86 5.64
CA ILE A 68 -12.59 -7.83 6.08
C ILE A 68 -11.89 -9.05 6.67
N ALA A 69 -12.61 -9.89 7.41
CA ALA A 69 -12.04 -11.02 8.16
C ALA A 69 -11.12 -11.91 7.32
N VAL A 70 -11.52 -12.23 6.08
CA VAL A 70 -10.73 -13.09 5.17
C VAL A 70 -9.38 -12.47 4.77
N ASP A 71 -9.22 -11.13 4.82
CA ASP A 71 -7.94 -10.49 4.50
C ASP A 71 -6.86 -10.88 5.52
N TYR A 72 -7.23 -11.05 6.79
CA TYR A 72 -6.31 -11.40 7.87
C TYR A 72 -5.86 -12.86 7.79
N GLU A 73 -6.79 -13.76 7.44
CA GLU A 73 -6.47 -15.17 7.18
C GLU A 73 -5.55 -15.30 5.96
N ASN A 74 -5.89 -14.64 4.85
CA ASN A 74 -5.06 -14.61 3.64
C ASN A 74 -3.67 -14.01 3.91
N ALA A 75 -3.57 -12.95 4.71
CA ALA A 75 -2.29 -12.36 5.09
C ALA A 75 -1.40 -13.37 5.84
N ALA A 76 -1.97 -14.14 6.76
CA ALA A 76 -1.26 -15.18 7.48
C ALA A 76 -0.78 -16.30 6.53
N GLU A 77 -1.60 -16.66 5.54
CA GLU A 77 -1.21 -17.64 4.50
C GLU A 77 -0.04 -17.13 3.65
N ILE A 78 -0.09 -15.88 3.18
CA ILE A 78 1.00 -15.24 2.41
C ILE A 78 2.30 -15.26 3.22
N TYR A 79 2.25 -14.83 4.48
CA TYR A 79 3.42 -14.79 5.35
C TYR A 79 4.03 -16.20 5.55
N ARG A 80 3.18 -17.20 5.82
CA ARG A 80 3.62 -18.59 6.01
C ARG A 80 4.16 -19.21 4.73
N ALA A 81 3.57 -18.90 3.58
CA ALA A 81 4.04 -19.39 2.29
C ALA A 81 5.47 -18.92 2.00
N GLY A 82 5.77 -17.63 2.23
CA GLY A 82 7.13 -17.09 2.10
C GLY A 82 8.12 -17.80 3.01
N ARG A 83 7.79 -17.91 4.31
CA ARG A 83 8.62 -18.59 5.31
C ARG A 83 8.93 -20.05 4.94
N LYS A 84 7.97 -20.78 4.39
CA LYS A 84 8.13 -22.19 3.98
C LYS A 84 9.22 -22.38 2.93
N ILE A 85 9.44 -21.38 2.07
CA ILE A 85 10.42 -21.45 0.98
C ILE A 85 11.66 -20.57 1.23
N GLY A 86 11.86 -20.10 2.45
CA GLY A 86 13.00 -19.25 2.82
C GLY A 86 12.94 -17.81 2.30
N LEU A 87 11.80 -17.38 1.74
CA LEU A 87 11.57 -15.97 1.41
C LEU A 87 11.11 -15.24 2.68
N THR A 88 11.81 -14.16 3.02
CA THR A 88 11.45 -13.34 4.19
C THR A 88 10.63 -12.15 3.74
N VAL A 89 9.33 -12.18 4.03
CA VAL A 89 8.47 -10.99 4.11
C VAL A 89 8.58 -10.46 5.53
N ARG A 90 8.91 -9.17 5.69
CA ARG A 90 9.27 -8.57 6.98
C ARG A 90 8.04 -8.04 7.72
N SER A 91 7.00 -7.66 6.99
CA SER A 91 5.81 -7.00 7.54
C SER A 91 4.54 -7.85 7.38
N HIS A 92 3.88 -8.14 8.51
CA HIS A 92 2.52 -8.72 8.49
C HIS A 92 1.49 -7.73 7.91
N ILE A 93 1.74 -6.43 8.08
CA ILE A 93 0.88 -5.39 7.50
C ILE A 93 0.97 -5.41 5.98
N ASP A 94 2.15 -5.64 5.40
CA ASP A 94 2.33 -5.72 3.95
C ASP A 94 1.66 -6.98 3.39
N CYS A 95 1.69 -8.09 4.13
CA CYS A 95 0.87 -9.26 3.80
C CYS A 95 -0.64 -8.94 3.82
N LEU A 96 -1.10 -8.13 4.77
CA LEU A 96 -2.50 -7.71 4.85
C LEU A 96 -2.88 -6.77 3.71
N ILE A 97 -2.02 -5.81 3.37
CA ILE A 97 -2.20 -4.91 2.23
C ILE A 97 -2.23 -5.72 0.92
N ALA A 98 -1.31 -6.68 0.78
CA ALA A 98 -1.29 -7.60 -0.37
C ALA A 98 -2.56 -8.44 -0.47
N ALA A 99 -3.05 -8.99 0.64
CA ALA A 99 -4.30 -9.75 0.67
C ALA A 99 -5.49 -8.90 0.18
N VAL A 100 -5.58 -7.65 0.65
CA VAL A 100 -6.60 -6.70 0.18
C VAL A 100 -6.45 -6.42 -1.31
N ALA A 101 -5.23 -6.16 -1.79
CA ALA A 101 -4.94 -5.86 -3.19
C ALA A 101 -5.34 -7.03 -4.12
N ILE A 102 -5.00 -8.26 -3.74
CA ILE A 102 -5.36 -9.47 -4.48
C ILE A 102 -6.88 -9.64 -4.50
N ARG A 103 -7.56 -9.49 -3.36
CA ARG A 103 -9.02 -9.66 -3.26
C ARG A 103 -9.79 -8.70 -4.18
N ILE A 104 -9.34 -7.45 -4.28
CA ILE A 104 -10.00 -6.43 -5.11
C ILE A 104 -9.42 -6.34 -6.53
N ASP A 105 -8.51 -7.25 -6.88
CA ASP A 105 -7.78 -7.29 -8.15
C ASP A 105 -7.12 -5.95 -8.54
N ALA A 106 -6.58 -5.23 -7.56
CA ALA A 106 -5.93 -3.93 -7.77
C ALA A 106 -4.40 -4.07 -7.76
N PRO A 107 -3.70 -3.47 -8.74
CA PRO A 107 -2.26 -3.30 -8.65
C PRO A 107 -1.86 -2.41 -7.46
N VAL A 108 -0.73 -2.74 -6.83
CA VAL A 108 -0.14 -1.95 -5.74
C VAL A 108 0.98 -1.06 -6.28
N LEU A 109 0.91 0.25 -6.01
CA LEU A 109 2.04 1.16 -6.17
C LEU A 109 2.79 1.21 -4.83
N HIS A 110 4.04 0.78 -4.81
CA HIS A 110 4.89 0.70 -3.62
C HIS A 110 6.34 1.10 -3.92
N ALA A 111 7.08 1.41 -2.87
CA ALA A 111 8.53 1.55 -2.84
C ALA A 111 9.20 0.52 -1.92
N ASP A 112 8.45 -0.51 -1.49
CA ASP A 112 8.91 -1.54 -0.55
C ASP A 112 9.21 -2.88 -1.26
N HIS A 113 10.34 -3.48 -0.91
CA HIS A 113 10.80 -4.77 -1.43
C HIS A 113 9.97 -5.96 -0.93
N ASP A 114 9.20 -5.81 0.16
CA ASP A 114 8.32 -6.88 0.64
C ASP A 114 7.26 -7.26 -0.41
N PHE A 115 6.71 -6.30 -1.17
CA PHE A 115 5.79 -6.59 -2.28
C PHE A 115 6.47 -7.32 -3.46
N ASP A 116 7.79 -7.15 -3.64
CA ASP A 116 8.58 -7.94 -4.60
C ASP A 116 8.79 -9.39 -4.14
N MET A 117 8.84 -9.62 -2.82
CA MET A 117 8.88 -10.97 -2.28
C MET A 117 7.50 -11.63 -2.36
N ILE A 118 6.44 -10.88 -2.04
CA ILE A 118 5.06 -11.38 -2.08
C ILE A 118 4.65 -11.75 -3.51
N SER A 119 5.11 -11.02 -4.54
CA SER A 119 4.83 -11.33 -5.95
C SER A 119 5.45 -12.64 -6.45
N LYS A 120 6.45 -13.16 -5.75
CA LYS A 120 7.05 -14.48 -6.06
C LYS A 120 6.19 -15.66 -5.60
N ILE A 121 5.23 -15.43 -4.69
CA ILE A 121 4.43 -16.49 -4.05
C ILE A 121 2.91 -16.27 -4.19
N THR A 122 2.50 -15.15 -4.78
CA THR A 122 1.10 -14.80 -5.02
C THR A 122 0.92 -14.26 -6.43
N ASN A 123 -0.32 -13.98 -6.82
CA ASN A 123 -0.68 -13.30 -8.05
C ASN A 123 -0.85 -11.78 -7.89
N ILE A 124 -0.28 -11.18 -6.83
CA ILE A 124 -0.38 -9.73 -6.63
C ILE A 124 0.15 -8.98 -7.85
N LYS A 125 -0.60 -7.96 -8.29
CA LYS A 125 -0.19 -7.07 -9.37
C LYS A 125 0.58 -5.89 -8.79
N GLN A 126 1.68 -5.52 -9.42
CA GLN A 126 2.43 -4.31 -9.05
C GLN A 126 2.22 -3.24 -10.11
N HIS A 127 1.99 -1.99 -9.69
CA HIS A 127 1.91 -0.83 -10.57
C HIS A 127 3.32 -0.27 -10.78
N GLN A 128 3.77 -0.27 -12.03
CA GLN A 128 5.09 0.22 -12.39
C GLN A 128 5.07 1.75 -12.56
N LEU A 129 6.12 2.40 -12.07
CA LEU A 129 6.39 3.80 -12.39
C LEU A 129 6.71 3.91 -13.88
N LEU A 130 6.09 4.86 -14.57
CA LEU A 130 6.48 5.17 -15.94
C LEU A 130 7.82 5.93 -15.87
N THR A 131 8.85 5.38 -16.49
CA THR A 131 10.15 6.04 -16.74
C THR A 131 10.01 7.18 -17.74
#